data_AF-A0A970VCR8-F1
#
_entry.id   AF-A0A970VCR8-F1
#
_cell.length_a   1.000
_cell.length_b   1.000
_cell.length_c   1.000
_cell.angle_alpha   90.00
_cell.angle_beta   90.00
_cell.angle_gamma   90.00
#
_symmetry.space_group_name_H-M   'P 1'
#
loop_
_entity.id
_entity.type
_entity.pdbx_description
1 polymer ?
#
loop_
_entity_poly.entity_id
_entity_poly.type
_entity_poly.pdbx_seq_one_letter_code
_entity_poly.pdbx_strand_id
1 'polypeptide(L)'
;MAVQGKDCSAELQQRIQAAAEARQPLYLGGSGSKSFYVTAANAAERLDLTAHRGIVSYEPTELVLTARAGTPLAELEQVLAEHGQLLPFEPPHFDGNPTLGGAVAAGFSGPRRFALGTVRDSVLGVECITGRGERLRFGGTVMKNVAGYDVSRLMVGSFGNLACLLEISIKVMPAPEQELTHVLELEYGAGLELIRRLTAAAIPLSATAYLDGRLYLRLSGTERVLAAAAREIGSEPMASAEARQFWRDLRDQRLPFFQRECPLWRISLPPFTELPALNARGLSECGGQIVWLHEDAELAALLPQVQALGGYARPFRAASEAGAPAGPALSPVLARLFQRVKQSFDPHGIFNSSRRFGDS
;
A
#
# COMPACT_ATOMS: atom_id res chain seq x y z
N MET A 1 -22.21 -11.69 10.22
CA MET A 1 -23.38 -11.61 9.29
C MET A 1 -22.92 -12.15 7.94
N ALA A 2 -23.64 -13.07 7.29
CA ALA A 2 -23.15 -13.69 6.06
C ALA A 2 -22.96 -12.61 4.97
N VAL A 3 -21.72 -12.40 4.55
CA VAL A 3 -21.37 -11.51 3.44
C VAL A 3 -22.11 -11.97 2.19
N GLN A 4 -22.97 -11.12 1.63
CA GLN A 4 -23.67 -11.43 0.38
C GLN A 4 -22.70 -11.30 -0.79
N GLY A 5 -22.06 -12.41 -1.13
CA GLY A 5 -21.11 -12.50 -2.24
C GLY A 5 -21.81 -12.53 -3.61
N LYS A 6 -21.12 -12.03 -4.64
CA LYS A 6 -21.51 -12.18 -6.05
C LYS A 6 -20.26 -12.47 -6.87
N ASP A 7 -20.34 -13.52 -7.68
CA ASP A 7 -19.29 -13.89 -8.62
C ASP A 7 -19.59 -13.39 -10.03
N CYS A 8 -18.96 -12.28 -10.43
CA CYS A 8 -19.03 -11.76 -11.79
C CYS A 8 -17.92 -12.27 -12.73
N SER A 9 -17.17 -13.34 -12.40
CA SER A 9 -15.97 -13.73 -13.18
C SER A 9 -16.26 -13.94 -14.67
N ALA A 10 -17.34 -14.65 -15.01
CA ALA A 10 -17.72 -14.91 -16.40
C ALA A 10 -18.15 -13.64 -17.15
N GLU A 11 -18.91 -12.75 -16.48
CA GLU A 11 -19.34 -11.46 -17.03
C GLU A 11 -18.13 -10.55 -17.32
N LEU A 12 -17.20 -10.45 -16.36
CA LEU A 12 -15.97 -9.67 -16.52
C LEU A 12 -15.10 -10.23 -17.64
N GLN A 13 -14.99 -11.55 -17.76
CA GLN A 13 -14.24 -12.21 -18.83
C GLN A 13 -14.83 -11.90 -20.21
N GLN A 14 -16.15 -12.02 -20.37
CA GLN A 14 -16.83 -11.69 -21.63
C GLN A 14 -16.63 -10.23 -22.02
N ARG A 15 -16.76 -9.30 -21.07
CA ARG A 15 -16.54 -7.85 -21.34
C ARG A 15 -15.10 -7.55 -21.76
N ILE A 16 -14.12 -8.17 -21.10
CA ILE A 16 -12.70 -8.00 -21.44
C ILE A 16 -12.39 -8.60 -22.82
N GLN A 17 -12.95 -9.77 -23.14
CA GLN A 17 -12.77 -10.39 -24.45
C GLN A 17 -13.36 -9.51 -25.57
N ALA A 18 -14.58 -8.98 -25.39
CA ALA A 18 -15.19 -8.06 -26.34
C ALA A 18 -14.35 -6.79 -26.53
N ALA A 19 -13.82 -6.22 -25.44
CA ALA A 19 -12.94 -5.05 -25.51
C ALA A 19 -11.60 -5.37 -26.21
N ALA A 20 -11.04 -6.57 -26.01
CA ALA A 20 -9.83 -7.02 -26.68
C ALA A 20 -10.04 -7.15 -28.20
N GLU A 21 -11.15 -7.76 -28.62
CA GLU A 21 -11.55 -7.88 -30.03
C GLU A 21 -11.76 -6.51 -30.68
N ALA A 22 -12.40 -5.58 -29.96
CA ALA A 22 -12.64 -4.21 -30.42
C ALA A 22 -11.43 -3.26 -30.27
N ARG A 23 -10.34 -3.71 -29.63
CA ARG A 23 -9.20 -2.87 -29.19
C ARG A 23 -9.65 -1.62 -28.42
N GLN A 24 -10.68 -1.77 -27.60
CA GLN A 24 -11.25 -0.69 -26.82
C GLN A 24 -10.54 -0.59 -25.47
N PRO A 25 -9.98 0.58 -25.10
CA PRO A 25 -9.42 0.79 -23.78
C PRO A 25 -10.48 0.71 -22.67
N LEU A 26 -10.15 -0.02 -21.61
CA LEU A 26 -10.90 -0.16 -20.38
C LEU A 26 -10.16 0.50 -19.22
N TYR A 27 -10.92 1.22 -18.41
CA TYR A 27 -10.49 1.68 -17.09
C TYR A 27 -10.95 0.69 -16.02
N LEU A 28 -10.04 -0.15 -15.54
CA LEU A 28 -10.32 -1.09 -14.46
C LEU A 28 -10.41 -0.33 -13.13
N GLY A 29 -11.57 -0.39 -12.46
CA GLY A 29 -11.78 0.38 -11.23
C GLY A 29 -12.63 -0.35 -10.20
N GLY A 30 -12.20 -0.27 -8.92
CA GLY A 30 -13.06 -0.55 -7.77
C GLY A 30 -13.90 0.67 -7.42
N SER A 31 -13.92 1.07 -6.15
CA SER A 31 -14.70 2.24 -5.69
C SER A 31 -14.14 3.61 -6.11
N GLY A 32 -12.89 3.70 -6.54
CA GLY A 32 -12.26 4.96 -6.93
C GLY A 32 -11.60 5.73 -5.79
N SER A 33 -11.40 5.13 -4.61
CA SER A 33 -10.80 5.82 -3.43
C SER A 33 -9.36 6.34 -3.63
N LYS A 34 -8.74 6.02 -4.77
CA LYS A 34 -7.36 6.37 -5.14
C LYS A 34 -7.25 7.06 -6.50
N SER A 35 -8.36 7.55 -7.04
CA SER A 35 -8.39 8.21 -8.36
C SER A 35 -7.58 9.51 -8.40
N PHE A 36 -7.34 10.16 -7.25
CA PHE A 36 -6.43 11.32 -7.17
C PHE A 36 -4.97 10.96 -7.51
N TYR A 37 -4.55 9.70 -7.29
CA TYR A 37 -3.18 9.25 -7.50
C TYR A 37 -2.94 8.76 -8.94
N VAL A 38 -4.02 8.41 -9.65
CA VAL A 38 -3.96 7.95 -11.03
C VAL A 38 -5.02 8.69 -11.84
N THR A 39 -4.58 9.64 -12.66
CA THR A 39 -5.43 10.25 -13.67
C THR A 39 -5.79 9.20 -14.71
N ALA A 40 -7.08 8.92 -14.88
CA ALA A 40 -7.56 8.18 -16.03
C ALA A 40 -7.31 9.06 -17.27
N ALA A 41 -6.77 8.53 -18.37
CA ALA A 41 -6.94 9.25 -19.64
C ALA A 41 -8.43 9.37 -19.95
N ASN A 42 -8.77 10.55 -20.43
CA ASN A 42 -10.08 10.85 -20.96
C ASN A 42 -10.49 9.82 -22.03
N ALA A 43 -11.75 9.35 -21.95
CA ALA A 43 -12.49 8.49 -22.90
C ALA A 43 -12.42 6.95 -22.78
N ALA A 44 -11.73 6.34 -21.81
CA ALA A 44 -11.83 4.89 -21.60
C ALA A 44 -13.12 4.48 -20.86
N GLU A 45 -13.75 3.36 -21.25
CA GLU A 45 -14.94 2.84 -20.56
C GLU A 45 -14.54 2.26 -19.20
N ARG A 46 -15.23 2.64 -18.12
CA ARG A 46 -14.98 2.07 -16.79
C ARG A 46 -15.57 0.67 -16.67
N LEU A 47 -14.71 -0.31 -16.37
CA LEU A 47 -15.10 -1.64 -15.92
C LEU A 47 -15.11 -1.65 -14.39
N ASP A 48 -16.31 -1.58 -13.81
CA ASP A 48 -16.52 -1.59 -12.36
C ASP A 48 -16.42 -3.02 -11.79
N LEU A 49 -15.50 -3.20 -10.84
CA LEU A 49 -15.22 -4.47 -10.18
C LEU A 49 -15.93 -4.63 -8.82
N THR A 50 -16.60 -3.60 -8.30
CA THR A 50 -17.21 -3.59 -6.95
C THR A 50 -18.31 -4.65 -6.79
N ALA A 51 -18.97 -5.04 -7.88
CA ALA A 51 -19.98 -6.10 -7.87
C ALA A 51 -19.37 -7.51 -7.70
N HIS A 52 -18.11 -7.72 -8.07
CA HIS A 52 -17.40 -8.99 -7.87
C HIS A 52 -16.84 -9.02 -6.44
N ARG A 53 -17.69 -9.37 -5.48
CA ARG A 53 -17.42 -9.22 -4.03
C ARG A 53 -17.73 -10.47 -3.23
N GLY A 54 -17.13 -10.55 -2.05
CA GLY A 54 -17.36 -11.58 -1.05
C GLY A 54 -16.13 -12.45 -0.80
N ILE A 55 -16.07 -13.00 0.41
CA ILE A 55 -15.03 -13.95 0.83
C ILE A 55 -15.28 -15.29 0.13
N VAL A 56 -14.23 -15.84 -0.47
CA VAL A 56 -14.23 -17.12 -1.21
C VAL A 56 -13.85 -18.25 -0.26
N SER A 57 -12.81 -18.05 0.54
CA SER A 57 -12.39 -18.95 1.60
C SER A 57 -11.72 -18.17 2.73
N TYR A 58 -11.88 -18.65 3.96
CA TYR A 58 -11.18 -18.11 5.11
C TYR A 58 -10.86 -19.24 6.06
N GLU A 59 -9.57 -19.45 6.30
CA GLU A 59 -9.04 -20.46 7.21
C GLU A 59 -8.33 -19.74 8.36
N PRO A 60 -9.04 -19.40 9.45
CA PRO A 60 -8.47 -18.59 10.53
C PRO A 60 -7.23 -19.22 11.17
N THR A 61 -7.18 -20.55 11.29
CA THR A 61 -6.03 -21.27 11.87
C THR A 61 -4.81 -21.23 10.96
N GLU A 62 -5.02 -21.21 9.64
CA GLU A 62 -3.95 -21.13 8.64
C GLU A 62 -3.51 -19.68 8.39
N LEU A 63 -4.20 -18.69 8.96
CA LEU A 63 -3.95 -17.26 8.75
C LEU A 63 -4.01 -16.86 7.28
N VAL A 64 -4.93 -17.46 6.52
CA VAL A 64 -5.14 -17.16 5.09
C VAL A 64 -6.60 -16.83 4.82
N LEU A 65 -6.81 -15.74 4.09
CA LEU A 65 -8.12 -15.31 3.58
C LEU A 65 -8.02 -15.13 2.06
N THR A 66 -8.97 -15.70 1.33
CA THR A 66 -9.17 -15.45 -0.10
C THR A 66 -10.50 -14.74 -0.31
N ALA A 67 -10.47 -13.58 -0.96
CA ALA A 67 -11.68 -12.84 -1.27
C ALA A 67 -11.65 -12.27 -2.69
N ARG A 68 -12.85 -11.99 -3.20
CA ARG A 68 -13.01 -11.33 -4.49
C ARG A 68 -12.51 -9.89 -4.44
N ALA A 69 -11.95 -9.40 -5.52
CA ALA A 69 -11.24 -8.13 -5.62
C ALA A 69 -12.15 -6.91 -5.33
N GLY A 70 -13.45 -7.01 -5.60
CA GLY A 70 -14.43 -5.98 -5.28
C GLY A 70 -14.88 -5.95 -3.81
N THR A 71 -14.40 -6.88 -2.97
CA THR A 71 -14.79 -6.95 -1.55
C THR A 71 -14.31 -5.71 -0.79
N PRO A 72 -15.19 -5.00 -0.07
CA PRO A 72 -14.81 -3.85 0.75
C PRO A 72 -13.79 -4.21 1.83
N LEU A 73 -12.80 -3.35 2.07
CA LEU A 73 -11.81 -3.57 3.14
C LEU A 73 -12.47 -3.61 4.52
N ALA A 74 -13.45 -2.73 4.78
CA ALA A 74 -14.15 -2.68 6.06
C ALA A 74 -14.87 -4.00 6.38
N GLU A 75 -15.40 -4.68 5.36
CA GLU A 75 -16.05 -5.98 5.52
C GLU A 75 -15.03 -7.07 5.89
N LEU A 76 -13.87 -7.07 5.23
CA LEU A 76 -12.77 -7.98 5.57
C LEU A 76 -12.25 -7.72 6.98
N GLU A 77 -12.00 -6.46 7.33
CA GLU A 77 -11.53 -6.05 8.66
C GLU A 77 -12.52 -6.46 9.76
N GLN A 78 -13.83 -6.32 9.51
CA GLN A 78 -14.85 -6.80 10.44
C GLN A 78 -14.78 -8.31 10.65
N VAL A 79 -14.75 -9.10 9.57
CA VAL A 79 -14.67 -10.57 9.67
C VAL A 79 -13.39 -10.99 10.38
N LEU A 80 -12.26 -10.35 10.10
CA LEU A 80 -11.01 -10.65 10.79
C LEU A 80 -11.07 -10.29 12.28
N ALA A 81 -11.69 -9.16 12.63
CA ALA A 81 -11.85 -8.75 14.03
C ALA A 81 -12.71 -9.73 14.84
N GLU A 82 -13.75 -10.33 14.24
CA GLU A 82 -14.56 -11.39 14.86
C GLU A 82 -13.72 -12.62 15.26
N HIS A 83 -12.58 -12.83 14.59
CA HIS A 83 -11.63 -13.91 14.86
C HIS A 83 -10.34 -13.45 15.57
N GLY A 84 -10.29 -12.21 16.06
CA GLY A 84 -9.09 -11.66 16.72
C GLY A 84 -7.90 -11.54 15.76
N GLN A 85 -8.16 -11.23 14.49
CA GLN A 85 -7.16 -11.10 13.43
C GLN A 85 -7.23 -9.74 12.74
N LEU A 86 -6.20 -9.43 11.95
CA LEU A 86 -6.08 -8.19 11.19
C LEU A 86 -5.31 -8.38 9.87
N LEU A 87 -5.38 -7.35 9.02
CA LEU A 87 -4.53 -7.22 7.84
C LEU A 87 -3.14 -6.67 8.25
N PRO A 88 -2.04 -7.39 8.01
CA PRO A 88 -0.71 -7.01 8.54
C PRO A 88 -0.16 -5.69 7.99
N PHE A 89 -0.63 -5.26 6.82
CA PHE A 89 -0.15 -4.07 6.12
C PHE A 89 -1.04 -2.84 6.30
N GLU A 90 -2.13 -2.92 7.08
CA GLU A 90 -3.06 -1.82 7.37
C GLU A 90 -3.38 -0.92 6.15
N PRO A 91 -4.05 -1.44 5.11
CA PRO A 91 -4.24 -0.69 3.86
C PRO A 91 -4.89 0.68 4.09
N PRO A 92 -4.39 1.75 3.47
CA PRO A 92 -5.06 3.04 3.46
C PRO A 92 -6.46 2.97 2.86
N HIS A 93 -7.42 3.45 3.63
CA HIS A 93 -8.80 3.53 3.18
C HIS A 93 -9.00 4.73 2.25
N PHE A 94 -8.34 5.84 2.60
CA PHE A 94 -8.62 7.17 2.07
C PHE A 94 -10.12 7.48 2.21
N ASP A 95 -10.69 8.24 1.28
CA ASP A 95 -12.11 8.55 1.27
C ASP A 95 -12.91 7.52 0.47
N GLY A 96 -14.10 7.19 0.96
CA GLY A 96 -15.01 6.23 0.33
C GLY A 96 -14.89 4.81 0.88
N ASN A 97 -15.24 3.83 0.04
CA ASN A 97 -15.33 2.42 0.42
C ASN A 97 -14.30 1.58 -0.37
N PRO A 98 -13.01 1.58 0.02
CA PRO A 98 -11.94 0.90 -0.70
C PRO A 98 -12.20 -0.62 -0.81
N THR A 99 -11.83 -1.20 -1.95
CA THR A 99 -11.92 -2.64 -2.20
C THR A 99 -10.55 -3.32 -2.08
N LEU A 100 -10.50 -4.62 -1.76
CA LEU A 100 -9.27 -5.42 -1.68
C LEU A 100 -8.40 -5.32 -2.94
N GLY A 101 -9.03 -5.46 -4.11
CA GLY A 101 -8.36 -5.35 -5.41
C GLY A 101 -7.73 -3.97 -5.63
N GLY A 102 -8.45 -2.91 -5.27
CA GLY A 102 -7.92 -1.55 -5.28
C GLY A 102 -6.74 -1.34 -4.32
N ALA A 103 -6.77 -1.96 -3.14
CA ALA A 103 -5.66 -1.89 -2.18
C ALA A 103 -4.41 -2.60 -2.71
N VAL A 104 -4.56 -3.82 -3.23
CA VAL A 104 -3.46 -4.60 -3.83
C VAL A 104 -2.93 -3.91 -5.09
N ALA A 105 -3.80 -3.52 -6.01
CA ALA A 105 -3.41 -2.88 -7.26
C ALA A 105 -2.68 -1.56 -7.02
N ALA A 106 -3.07 -0.78 -5.99
CA ALA A 106 -2.35 0.45 -5.63
C ALA A 106 -1.04 0.21 -4.90
N GLY A 107 -0.91 -0.91 -4.17
CA GLY A 107 0.34 -1.27 -3.49
C GLY A 107 0.67 -0.40 -2.28
N PHE A 108 -0.28 0.40 -1.77
CA PHE A 108 -0.07 1.19 -0.56
C PHE A 108 -0.22 0.34 0.70
N SER A 109 0.55 0.67 1.73
CA SER A 109 0.53 -0.01 3.03
C SER A 109 0.60 1.06 4.12
N GLY A 110 -0.14 0.84 5.19
CA GLY A 110 -0.20 1.74 6.34
C GLY A 110 0.87 1.45 7.38
N PRO A 111 0.71 2.02 8.59
CA PRO A 111 1.78 2.14 9.57
C PRO A 111 2.40 0.80 10.01
N ARG A 112 1.59 -0.26 10.12
CA ARG A 112 2.07 -1.61 10.53
C ARG A 112 3.06 -2.26 9.57
N ARG A 113 3.23 -1.72 8.36
CA ARG A 113 4.21 -2.23 7.40
C ARG A 113 5.63 -2.24 7.95
N PHE A 114 5.93 -1.38 8.93
CA PHE A 114 7.21 -1.35 9.61
C PHE A 114 7.57 -2.71 10.22
N ALA A 115 6.60 -3.36 10.87
CA ALA A 115 6.82 -4.59 11.61
C ALA A 115 6.41 -5.86 10.85
N LEU A 116 5.30 -5.80 10.10
CA LEU A 116 4.70 -6.98 9.47
C LEU A 116 4.80 -7.01 7.94
N GLY A 117 5.51 -6.04 7.35
CA GLY A 117 5.75 -5.97 5.92
C GLY A 117 4.62 -5.32 5.12
N THR A 118 4.83 -5.23 3.82
CA THR A 118 3.95 -4.53 2.89
C THR A 118 2.79 -5.40 2.42
N VAL A 119 1.85 -4.80 1.69
CA VAL A 119 0.82 -5.54 0.95
C VAL A 119 1.45 -6.56 0.00
N ARG A 120 2.62 -6.28 -0.58
CA ARG A 120 3.36 -7.22 -1.44
C ARG A 120 3.79 -8.47 -0.68
N ASP A 121 4.19 -8.32 0.57
CA ASP A 121 4.62 -9.43 1.42
C ASP A 121 3.43 -10.27 1.91
N SER A 122 2.24 -9.68 1.86
CA SER A 122 0.99 -10.29 2.35
C SER A 122 0.20 -11.03 1.27
N VAL A 123 0.40 -10.72 -0.02
CA VAL A 123 -0.27 -11.43 -1.13
C VAL A 123 0.37 -12.79 -1.35
N LEU A 124 -0.44 -13.84 -1.26
CA LEU A 124 -0.04 -15.25 -1.41
C LEU A 124 -0.41 -15.82 -2.79
N GLY A 125 -1.49 -15.29 -3.38
CA GLY A 125 -1.99 -15.73 -4.67
C GLY A 125 -3.02 -14.77 -5.24
N VAL A 126 -3.20 -14.83 -6.55
CA VAL A 126 -4.18 -14.04 -7.29
C VAL A 126 -4.81 -14.88 -8.40
N GLU A 127 -6.09 -14.64 -8.66
CA GLU A 127 -6.73 -14.98 -9.92
C GLU A 127 -7.01 -13.69 -10.69
N CYS A 128 -6.74 -13.70 -11.98
CA CYS A 128 -6.91 -12.52 -12.82
C CYS A 128 -7.31 -12.86 -14.26
N ILE A 129 -7.80 -11.85 -15.00
CA ILE A 129 -8.09 -11.92 -16.43
C ILE A 129 -7.07 -11.05 -17.20
N THR A 130 -6.40 -11.64 -18.19
CA THR A 130 -5.47 -10.94 -19.09
C THR A 130 -6.20 -10.04 -20.10
N GLY A 131 -5.46 -9.18 -20.81
CA GLY A 131 -5.99 -8.37 -21.91
C GLY A 131 -6.41 -9.19 -23.12
N ARG A 132 -6.23 -10.52 -23.11
CA ARG A 132 -6.81 -11.46 -24.08
C ARG A 132 -8.14 -12.07 -23.62
N GLY A 133 -8.57 -11.81 -22.39
CA GLY A 133 -9.72 -12.48 -21.78
C GLY A 133 -9.39 -13.86 -21.18
N GLU A 134 -8.11 -14.21 -21.00
CA GLU A 134 -7.74 -15.49 -20.39
C GLU A 134 -7.75 -15.40 -18.86
N ARG A 135 -8.39 -16.36 -18.19
CA ARG A 135 -8.34 -16.49 -16.73
C ARG A 135 -7.09 -17.25 -16.31
N LEU A 136 -6.27 -16.60 -15.49
CA LEU A 136 -5.02 -17.16 -14.97
C LEU A 136 -5.03 -17.12 -13.45
N ARG A 137 -4.40 -18.12 -12.83
CA ARG A 137 -4.22 -18.21 -11.38
C ARG A 137 -2.74 -18.36 -11.06
N PHE A 138 -2.27 -17.56 -10.12
CA PHE A 138 -0.87 -17.52 -9.70
C PHE A 138 -0.75 -17.60 -8.19
N GLY A 139 0.32 -18.23 -7.71
CA GLY A 139 0.53 -18.46 -6.28
C GLY A 139 -0.42 -19.54 -5.72
N GLY A 140 -0.59 -19.52 -4.41
CA GLY A 140 -1.39 -20.51 -3.68
C GLY A 140 -1.41 -20.22 -2.19
N THR A 141 -2.19 -20.99 -1.42
CA THR A 141 -2.35 -20.78 0.02
C THR A 141 -1.17 -21.33 0.86
N VAL A 142 -0.25 -22.07 0.26
CA VAL A 142 0.86 -22.73 0.96
C VAL A 142 2.19 -21.96 0.84
N MET A 143 2.91 -21.82 1.96
CA MET A 143 4.17 -21.06 2.10
C MET A 143 5.38 -21.64 1.34
N LYS A 144 5.21 -22.70 0.54
CA LYS A 144 6.28 -23.33 -0.25
C LYS A 144 5.92 -23.31 -1.74
N ASN A 145 6.13 -22.18 -2.39
CA ASN A 145 6.13 -22.10 -3.86
C ASN A 145 7.58 -22.13 -4.35
N VAL A 146 8.06 -23.31 -4.73
CA VAL A 146 9.40 -23.50 -5.32
C VAL A 146 9.25 -23.76 -6.82
N ALA A 147 10.00 -22.97 -7.61
CA ALA A 147 10.08 -22.90 -9.07
C ALA A 147 8.94 -22.15 -9.81
N GLY A 148 9.06 -20.83 -9.87
CA GLY A 148 8.28 -19.94 -10.74
C GLY A 148 8.52 -18.47 -10.41
N TYR A 149 8.35 -17.55 -11.38
CA TYR A 149 8.33 -16.12 -11.10
C TYR A 149 7.11 -15.78 -10.24
N ASP A 150 7.29 -14.92 -9.22
CA ASP A 150 6.21 -14.52 -8.30
C ASP A 150 5.27 -13.49 -8.96
N VAL A 151 4.43 -13.98 -9.87
CA VAL A 151 3.46 -13.18 -10.62
C VAL A 151 2.39 -12.59 -9.70
N SER A 152 2.04 -13.26 -8.60
CA SER A 152 1.14 -12.73 -7.58
C SER A 152 1.62 -11.39 -7.03
N ARG A 153 2.91 -11.29 -6.70
CA ARG A 153 3.51 -10.04 -6.19
C ARG A 153 3.74 -8.99 -7.28
N LEU A 154 3.77 -9.39 -8.55
CA LEU A 154 3.84 -8.44 -9.68
C LEU A 154 2.53 -7.64 -9.83
N MET A 155 1.39 -8.21 -9.45
CA MET A 155 0.10 -7.49 -9.50
C MET A 155 0.01 -6.33 -8.51
N VAL A 156 0.79 -6.40 -7.43
CA VAL A 156 0.84 -5.38 -6.39
C VAL A 156 1.48 -4.11 -6.93
N GLY A 157 0.78 -2.98 -6.84
CA GLY A 157 1.26 -1.72 -7.41
C GLY A 157 1.21 -1.66 -8.94
N SER A 158 0.46 -2.56 -9.60
CA SER A 158 0.22 -2.51 -11.06
C SER A 158 -0.84 -1.47 -11.45
N PHE A 159 -1.68 -1.05 -10.51
CA PHE A 159 -2.85 -0.18 -10.71
C PHE A 159 -3.70 -0.62 -11.90
N GLY A 160 -3.91 -1.92 -12.05
CA GLY A 160 -4.72 -2.50 -13.12
C GLY A 160 -4.11 -2.39 -14.52
N ASN A 161 -2.79 -2.17 -14.66
CA ASN A 161 -2.13 -2.07 -15.97
C ASN A 161 -1.72 -3.41 -16.60
N LEU A 162 -1.81 -4.49 -15.82
CA LEU A 162 -1.39 -5.82 -16.24
C LEU A 162 -2.61 -6.71 -16.45
N ALA A 163 -3.46 -6.86 -15.42
CA ALA A 163 -4.61 -7.74 -15.48
C ALA A 163 -5.76 -7.21 -14.63
N CYS A 164 -6.96 -7.70 -14.92
CA CYS A 164 -8.14 -7.52 -14.08
C CYS A 164 -8.11 -8.54 -12.94
N LEU A 165 -8.00 -8.08 -11.68
CA LEU A 165 -7.98 -8.95 -10.51
C LEU A 165 -9.38 -9.48 -10.20
N LEU A 166 -9.51 -10.81 -10.04
CA LEU A 166 -10.73 -11.49 -9.64
C LEU A 166 -10.66 -11.88 -8.16
N GLU A 167 -9.77 -12.79 -7.80
CA GLU A 167 -9.61 -13.28 -6.42
C GLU A 167 -8.21 -12.98 -5.91
N ILE A 168 -8.08 -12.72 -4.62
CA ILE A 168 -6.81 -12.42 -3.97
C ILE A 168 -6.75 -13.21 -2.67
N SER A 169 -5.75 -14.06 -2.57
CA SER A 169 -5.38 -14.76 -1.33
C SER A 169 -4.32 -13.95 -0.60
N ILE A 170 -4.61 -13.61 0.65
CA ILE A 170 -3.73 -12.83 1.51
C ILE A 170 -3.47 -13.57 2.83
N LYS A 171 -2.27 -13.37 3.35
CA LYS A 171 -1.94 -13.68 4.74
C LYS A 171 -2.62 -12.66 5.65
N VAL A 172 -3.20 -13.15 6.74
CA VAL A 172 -3.71 -12.35 7.86
C VAL A 172 -2.86 -12.62 9.11
N MET A 173 -3.05 -11.86 10.18
CA MET A 173 -2.26 -12.02 11.40
C MET A 173 -3.13 -11.92 12.65
N PRO A 174 -2.79 -12.58 13.76
CA PRO A 174 -3.40 -12.32 15.04
C PRO A 174 -3.32 -10.83 15.38
N ALA A 175 -4.44 -10.27 15.85
CA ALA A 175 -4.45 -8.93 16.41
C ALA A 175 -3.69 -8.94 17.76
N PRO A 176 -2.92 -7.89 18.07
CA PRO A 176 -2.27 -7.79 19.37
C PRO A 176 -3.31 -7.62 20.47
N GLU A 177 -3.03 -8.15 21.67
CA GLU A 177 -3.88 -7.96 22.85
C GLU A 177 -4.00 -6.49 23.22
N GLN A 178 -2.90 -5.75 23.11
CA GLN A 178 -2.83 -4.32 23.44
C GLN A 178 -1.92 -3.57 22.47
N GLU A 179 -2.21 -2.27 22.35
CA GLU A 179 -1.34 -1.31 21.67
C GLU A 179 -1.14 -0.07 22.54
N LEU A 180 0.11 0.36 22.69
CA LEU A 180 0.47 1.61 23.37
C LEU A 180 1.20 2.52 22.38
N THR A 181 0.98 3.82 22.47
CA THR A 181 1.72 4.79 21.66
C THR A 181 2.47 5.75 22.57
N HIS A 182 3.78 5.82 22.42
CA HIS A 182 4.62 6.79 23.10
C HIS A 182 4.92 7.95 22.16
N VAL A 183 4.93 9.17 22.70
CA VAL A 183 5.31 10.38 21.96
C VAL A 183 6.50 11.01 22.66
N LEU A 184 7.56 11.30 21.91
CA LEU A 184 8.77 11.94 22.41
C LEU A 184 9.08 13.18 21.57
N GLU A 185 9.44 14.27 22.21
CA GLU A 185 9.93 15.48 21.55
C GLU A 185 11.45 15.34 21.34
N LEU A 186 11.85 15.12 20.10
CA LEU A 186 13.22 14.81 19.70
C LEU A 186 13.48 15.36 18.31
N GLU A 187 14.73 15.69 18.02
CA GLU A 187 15.18 15.90 16.64
C GLU A 187 15.11 14.59 15.84
N TYR A 188 14.83 14.68 14.55
CA TYR A 188 14.63 13.57 13.62
C TYR A 188 15.77 12.56 13.64
N GLY A 189 17.02 13.02 13.55
CA GLY A 189 18.19 12.14 13.61
C GLY A 189 18.27 11.35 14.93
N ALA A 190 18.02 12.02 16.07
CA ALA A 190 17.95 11.36 17.37
C ALA A 190 16.78 10.37 17.46
N GLY A 191 15.65 10.71 16.85
CA GLY A 191 14.48 9.82 16.75
C GLY A 191 14.77 8.55 15.94
N LEU A 192 15.43 8.67 14.78
CA LEU A 192 15.85 7.51 13.98
C LEU A 192 16.81 6.61 14.74
N GLU A 193 17.79 7.19 15.45
CA GLU A 193 18.72 6.44 16.29
C GLU A 193 18.01 5.70 17.43
N LEU A 194 16.99 6.33 18.04
CA LEU A 194 16.14 5.66 19.01
C LEU A 194 15.38 4.48 18.39
N ILE A 195 14.74 4.65 17.23
CA ILE A 195 14.05 3.55 16.54
C ILE A 195 15.02 2.40 16.25
N ARG A 196 16.23 2.70 15.77
CA ARG A 196 17.28 1.71 15.47
C ARG A 196 17.66 0.90 16.72
N ARG A 197 17.90 1.59 17.84
CA ARG A 197 18.21 0.96 19.13
C ARG A 197 17.06 0.07 19.63
N LEU A 198 15.83 0.59 19.62
CA LEU A 198 14.65 -0.17 20.07
C LEU A 198 14.42 -1.42 19.20
N THR A 199 14.59 -1.29 17.89
CA THR A 199 14.51 -2.42 16.95
C THR A 199 15.59 -3.46 17.24
N ALA A 200 16.84 -3.04 17.47
CA ALA A 200 17.94 -3.94 17.82
C ALA A 200 17.74 -4.64 19.18
N ALA A 201 17.04 -3.97 20.12
CA ALA A 201 16.65 -4.53 21.41
C ALA A 201 15.38 -5.41 21.35
N ALA A 202 14.84 -5.66 20.15
CA ALA A 202 13.61 -6.44 19.94
C ALA A 202 12.39 -5.88 20.69
N ILE A 203 12.35 -4.57 20.92
CA ILE A 203 11.15 -3.89 21.39
C ILE A 203 10.06 -4.04 20.33
N PRO A 204 8.80 -4.37 20.70
CA PRO A 204 7.75 -4.74 19.75
C PRO A 204 7.12 -3.51 19.08
N LEU A 205 7.95 -2.70 18.43
CA LEU A 205 7.53 -1.59 17.60
C LEU A 205 6.70 -2.12 16.44
N SER A 206 5.44 -1.70 16.37
CA SER A 206 4.53 -2.04 15.28
C SER A 206 4.38 -0.90 14.27
N ALA A 207 4.60 0.35 14.67
CA ALA A 207 4.62 1.50 13.76
C ALA A 207 5.45 2.65 14.33
N THR A 208 5.95 3.50 13.44
CA THR A 208 6.70 4.71 13.80
C THR A 208 6.29 5.86 12.88
N ALA A 209 6.14 7.06 13.43
CA ALA A 209 5.96 8.28 12.66
C ALA A 209 6.77 9.43 13.29
N TYR A 210 7.25 10.35 12.48
CA TYR A 210 7.87 11.59 12.91
C TYR A 210 7.15 12.75 12.23
N LEU A 211 6.69 13.71 13.02
CA LEU A 211 5.97 14.89 12.54
C LEU A 211 6.17 16.02 13.56
N ASP A 212 6.54 17.21 13.09
CA ASP A 212 6.62 18.45 13.88
C ASP A 212 7.42 18.30 15.19
N GLY A 213 8.66 17.78 15.10
CA GLY A 213 9.53 17.60 16.27
C GLY A 213 9.14 16.45 17.20
N ARG A 214 8.14 15.65 16.83
CA ARG A 214 7.60 14.56 17.66
C ARG A 214 7.78 13.22 16.98
N LEU A 215 8.36 12.28 17.72
CA LEU A 215 8.45 10.87 17.38
C LEU A 215 7.30 10.10 18.04
N TYR A 216 6.48 9.45 17.23
CA TYR A 216 5.40 8.57 17.63
C TYR A 216 5.85 7.11 17.47
N LEU A 217 5.78 6.33 18.54
CA LEU A 217 6.17 4.92 18.57
C LEU A 217 4.97 4.08 19.01
N ARG A 218 4.39 3.28 18.10
CA ARG A 218 3.37 2.30 18.45
C ARG A 218 4.03 0.99 18.82
N LEU A 219 3.69 0.47 20.00
CA LEU A 219 4.05 -0.85 20.47
C LEU A 219 2.82 -1.75 20.40
N SER A 220 2.99 -3.01 20.03
CA SER A 220 1.90 -4.00 19.98
C SER A 220 2.33 -5.31 20.63
N GLY A 221 1.54 -5.83 21.57
CA GLY A 221 1.88 -7.06 22.26
C GLY A 221 0.96 -7.36 23.44
N THR A 222 1.42 -8.24 24.33
CA THR A 222 0.73 -8.52 25.60
C THR A 222 1.06 -7.44 26.62
N GLU A 223 0.19 -7.25 27.61
CA GLU A 223 0.36 -6.23 28.66
C GLU A 223 1.75 -6.30 29.32
N ARG A 224 2.22 -7.52 29.64
CA ARG A 224 3.54 -7.75 30.26
C ARG A 224 4.70 -7.27 29.37
N VAL A 225 4.61 -7.54 28.07
CA VAL A 225 5.66 -7.13 27.11
C VAL A 225 5.65 -5.62 26.96
N LEU A 226 4.47 -5.00 26.87
CA LEU A 226 4.34 -3.56 26.73
C LEU A 226 4.80 -2.80 27.98
N ALA A 227 4.52 -3.30 29.18
CA ALA A 227 5.01 -2.71 30.43
C ALA A 227 6.54 -2.79 30.58
N ALA A 228 7.19 -3.78 29.97
CA ALA A 228 8.66 -3.84 29.90
C ALA A 228 9.21 -2.85 28.87
N ALA A 229 8.60 -2.79 27.68
CA ALA A 229 9.01 -1.87 26.62
C ALA A 229 8.84 -0.39 26.99
N ALA A 230 7.75 -0.03 27.70
CA ALA A 230 7.50 1.33 28.15
C ALA A 230 8.62 1.86 29.07
N ARG A 231 9.22 0.99 29.89
CA ARG A 231 10.35 1.36 30.77
C ARG A 231 11.62 1.70 29.99
N GLU A 232 11.85 1.04 28.85
CA GLU A 232 12.98 1.33 27.96
C GLU A 232 12.82 2.68 27.22
N ILE A 233 11.57 3.03 26.88
CA ILE A 233 11.26 4.31 26.22
C ILE A 233 11.32 5.48 27.21
N GLY A 234 10.88 5.27 28.45
CA GLY A 234 10.98 6.27 29.52
C GLY A 234 9.98 7.43 29.38
N SER A 235 8.86 7.24 28.68
CA SER A 235 7.77 8.21 28.57
C SER A 235 6.41 7.59 28.91
N GLU A 236 5.45 8.42 29.34
CA GLU A 236 4.07 7.95 29.50
C GLU A 236 3.39 7.76 28.13
N PRO A 237 2.55 6.72 27.98
CA PRO A 237 1.84 6.51 26.72
C PRO A 237 0.73 7.55 26.53
N MET A 238 0.55 7.97 25.29
CA MET A 238 -0.62 8.71 24.82
C MET A 238 -1.91 7.94 25.11
N ALA A 239 -2.99 8.67 25.42
CA ALA A 239 -4.31 8.08 25.64
C ALA A 239 -4.74 7.20 24.46
N SER A 240 -5.24 5.99 24.72
CA SER A 240 -5.49 4.99 23.67
C SER A 240 -6.48 5.46 22.59
N ALA A 241 -7.46 6.30 22.94
CA ALA A 241 -8.41 6.85 21.98
C ALA A 241 -7.74 7.82 20.99
N GLU A 242 -6.89 8.72 21.51
CA GLU A 242 -6.11 9.67 20.71
C GLU A 242 -5.10 8.94 19.83
N ALA A 243 -4.39 7.95 20.38
CA ALA A 243 -3.45 7.11 19.63
C ALA A 243 -4.14 6.40 18.45
N ARG A 244 -5.31 5.77 18.69
CA ARG A 244 -6.09 5.13 17.62
C ARG A 244 -6.56 6.13 16.56
N GLN A 245 -6.91 7.35 16.94
CA GLN A 245 -7.29 8.39 15.97
C GLN A 245 -6.07 8.81 15.14
N PHE A 246 -4.94 9.11 15.78
CA PHE A 246 -3.69 9.49 15.12
C PHE A 246 -3.26 8.47 14.06
N TRP A 247 -3.18 7.18 14.41
CA TRP A 247 -2.74 6.15 13.46
C TRP A 247 -3.73 5.94 12.30
N ARG A 248 -5.04 6.09 12.54
CA ARG A 248 -6.04 6.07 11.46
C ARG A 248 -5.89 7.26 10.54
N ASP A 249 -5.73 8.46 11.09
CA ASP A 249 -5.57 9.68 10.30
C ASP A 249 -4.23 9.72 9.55
N LEU A 250 -3.17 9.15 10.12
CA LEU A 250 -1.90 8.96 9.42
C LEU A 250 -2.09 8.01 8.23
N ARG A 251 -2.65 6.82 8.48
CA ARG A 251 -2.90 5.78 7.47
C ARG A 251 -3.77 6.30 6.32
N ASP A 252 -4.84 7.01 6.65
CA ASP A 252 -5.85 7.48 5.68
C ASP A 252 -5.54 8.89 5.15
N GLN A 253 -4.40 9.47 5.53
CA GLN A 253 -3.94 10.81 5.15
C GLN A 253 -4.90 11.95 5.52
N ARG A 254 -5.49 11.87 6.72
CA ARG A 254 -6.39 12.87 7.32
C ARG A 254 -5.69 13.83 8.29
N LEU A 255 -4.44 13.58 8.66
CA LEU A 255 -3.68 14.53 9.48
C LEU A 255 -3.58 15.89 8.79
N PRO A 256 -3.54 17.02 9.54
CA PRO A 256 -3.41 18.37 8.96
C PRO A 256 -2.26 18.51 7.96
N PHE A 257 -1.15 17.80 8.19
CA PHE A 257 -0.03 17.71 7.27
C PHE A 257 -0.47 17.36 5.84
N PHE A 258 -1.37 16.39 5.66
CA PHE A 258 -1.84 15.95 4.35
C PHE A 258 -3.00 16.78 3.78
N GLN A 259 -3.53 17.76 4.49
CA GLN A 259 -4.70 18.54 4.03
C GLN A 259 -4.32 19.83 3.31
N ARG A 260 -3.03 20.05 3.06
CA ARG A 260 -2.54 21.23 2.34
C ARG A 260 -2.85 21.13 0.84
N GLU A 261 -3.34 22.21 0.24
CA GLU A 261 -3.58 22.32 -1.20
C GLU A 261 -2.28 22.65 -1.96
N CYS A 262 -1.27 21.79 -1.82
CA CYS A 262 0.01 21.94 -2.51
C CYS A 262 0.53 20.57 -2.98
N PRO A 263 1.56 20.57 -3.86
CA PRO A 263 2.15 19.33 -4.34
C PRO A 263 2.65 18.49 -3.16
N LEU A 264 2.35 17.19 -3.18
CA LEU A 264 2.80 16.25 -2.16
C LEU A 264 3.67 15.18 -2.81
N TRP A 265 4.88 15.02 -2.29
CA TRP A 265 5.86 14.06 -2.75
C TRP A 265 6.00 12.92 -1.76
N ARG A 266 6.09 11.70 -2.31
CA ARG A 266 6.41 10.48 -1.55
C ARG A 266 7.81 10.03 -1.89
N ILE A 267 8.69 10.07 -0.90
CA ILE A 267 10.07 9.61 -0.98
C ILE A 267 10.16 8.23 -0.33
N SER A 268 10.87 7.32 -0.99
CA SER A 268 11.20 5.99 -0.48
C SER A 268 12.70 5.87 -0.29
N LEU A 269 13.13 5.47 0.91
CA LEU A 269 14.53 5.34 1.30
C LEU A 269 14.78 3.94 1.91
N PRO A 270 16.05 3.49 1.98
CA PRO A 270 16.40 2.34 2.81
C PRO A 270 16.03 2.56 4.29
N PRO A 271 15.85 1.47 5.08
CA PRO A 271 15.54 1.58 6.50
C PRO A 271 16.55 2.40 7.29
N PHE A 272 16.06 3.20 8.23
CA PHE A 272 16.84 4.04 9.15
C PHE A 272 17.74 5.07 8.45
N THR A 273 17.36 5.48 7.25
CA THR A 273 18.08 6.51 6.50
C THR A 273 17.68 7.90 7.00
N GLU A 274 18.67 8.67 7.45
CA GLU A 274 18.47 10.06 7.81
C GLU A 274 18.44 10.95 6.56
N LEU A 275 17.47 11.86 6.53
CA LEU A 275 17.37 12.95 5.55
C LEU A 275 17.30 14.26 6.36
N PRO A 276 18.43 14.96 6.58
CA PRO A 276 18.55 16.02 7.58
C PRO A 276 17.54 17.17 7.50
N ALA A 277 16.95 17.44 6.34
CA ALA A 277 15.97 18.51 6.14
C ALA A 277 14.56 18.21 6.68
N LEU A 278 14.33 17.03 7.28
CA LEU A 278 13.01 16.61 7.77
C LEU A 278 12.52 17.34 9.02
N ASN A 279 13.44 17.83 9.86
CA ASN A 279 13.14 18.32 11.20
C ASN A 279 12.02 19.36 11.29
N ALA A 280 11.85 20.20 10.25
CA ALA A 280 10.88 21.29 10.28
C ALA A 280 9.80 21.20 9.19
N ARG A 281 9.86 20.23 8.27
CA ARG A 281 9.20 20.38 6.95
C ARG A 281 8.55 19.12 6.38
N GLY A 282 8.82 17.95 6.97
CA GLY A 282 8.34 16.68 6.44
C GLY A 282 7.71 15.77 7.48
N LEU A 283 7.02 14.77 6.98
CA LEU A 283 6.51 13.66 7.76
C LEU A 283 7.32 12.42 7.39
N SER A 284 7.82 11.68 8.37
CA SER A 284 8.52 10.41 8.15
C SER A 284 7.78 9.27 8.82
N GLU A 285 7.74 8.10 8.18
CA GLU A 285 7.09 6.90 8.68
C GLU A 285 7.97 5.67 8.47
N CYS A 286 7.65 4.60 9.19
CA CYS A 286 8.27 3.28 9.00
C CYS A 286 9.80 3.30 9.14
N GLY A 287 10.32 3.98 10.16
CA GLY A 287 11.75 4.08 10.44
C GLY A 287 12.51 4.82 9.35
N GLY A 288 11.95 5.89 8.77
CA GLY A 288 12.60 6.68 7.73
C GLY A 288 12.44 6.14 6.31
N GLN A 289 11.79 4.99 6.13
CA GLN A 289 11.64 4.38 4.81
C GLN A 289 10.68 5.15 3.91
N ILE A 290 9.70 5.84 4.49
CA ILE A 290 8.76 6.69 3.77
C ILE A 290 8.85 8.09 4.32
N VAL A 291 9.07 9.03 3.44
CA VAL A 291 9.14 10.46 3.76
C VAL A 291 8.17 11.20 2.86
N TRP A 292 7.40 12.10 3.44
CA TRP A 292 6.48 12.98 2.76
C TRP A 292 6.98 14.41 2.85
N LEU A 293 7.01 15.09 1.71
CA LEU A 293 7.40 16.50 1.59
C LEU A 293 6.40 17.26 0.74
N HIS A 294 6.19 18.52 1.10
CA HIS A 294 5.45 19.45 0.29
C HIS A 294 6.40 20.17 -0.66
N GLU A 295 5.85 20.70 -1.76
CA GLU A 295 6.51 21.67 -2.64
C GLU A 295 7.72 21.14 -3.45
N ASP A 296 7.81 21.58 -4.71
CA ASP A 296 8.83 21.08 -5.65
C ASP A 296 10.23 21.61 -5.31
N ALA A 297 10.33 22.84 -4.79
CA ALA A 297 11.61 23.45 -4.43
C ALA A 297 12.31 22.68 -3.30
N GLU A 298 11.54 22.17 -2.33
CA GLU A 298 12.07 21.39 -1.22
C GLU A 298 12.57 20.02 -1.68
N LEU A 299 11.82 19.35 -2.57
CA LEU A 299 12.28 18.13 -3.18
C LEU A 299 13.53 18.35 -4.04
N ALA A 300 13.57 19.39 -4.87
CA ALA A 300 14.68 19.65 -5.79
C ALA A 300 16.02 19.77 -5.05
N ALA A 301 16.03 20.40 -3.88
CA ALA A 301 17.21 20.51 -3.02
C ALA A 301 17.67 19.16 -2.45
N LEU A 302 16.75 18.23 -2.22
CA LEU A 302 17.02 16.94 -1.56
C LEU A 302 17.21 15.78 -2.53
N LEU A 303 16.76 15.91 -3.77
CA LEU A 303 16.77 14.82 -4.76
C LEU A 303 18.16 14.20 -4.99
N PRO A 304 19.27 14.98 -5.11
CA PRO A 304 20.60 14.39 -5.24
C PRO A 304 21.00 13.54 -4.04
N GLN A 305 20.65 13.96 -2.82
CA GLN A 305 20.92 13.22 -1.60
C GLN A 305 20.07 11.95 -1.53
N VAL A 306 18.77 12.06 -1.84
CA VAL A 306 17.86 10.91 -1.92
C VAL A 306 18.41 9.84 -2.87
N GLN A 307 18.89 10.24 -4.05
CA GLN A 307 19.48 9.31 -5.03
C GLN A 307 20.81 8.71 -4.54
N ALA A 308 21.68 9.51 -3.92
CA ALA A 308 22.94 9.03 -3.34
C ALA A 308 22.73 8.00 -2.22
N LEU A 309 21.62 8.13 -1.48
CA LEU A 309 21.19 7.19 -0.44
C LEU A 309 20.44 5.96 -0.99
N GLY A 310 20.36 5.81 -2.33
CA GLY A 310 19.65 4.70 -2.97
C GLY A 310 18.13 4.80 -2.90
N GLY A 311 17.60 5.96 -2.55
CA GLY A 311 16.18 6.25 -2.50
C GLY A 311 15.65 6.86 -3.80
N TYR A 312 14.35 7.15 -3.79
CA TYR A 312 13.67 7.81 -4.90
C TYR A 312 12.43 8.58 -4.46
N ALA A 313 12.05 9.59 -5.25
CA ALA A 313 10.85 10.39 -5.02
C ALA A 313 9.81 10.15 -6.13
N ARG A 314 8.52 10.27 -5.80
CA ARG A 314 7.40 10.25 -6.74
C ARG A 314 6.35 11.29 -6.36
N PRO A 315 5.71 11.94 -7.33
CA PRO A 315 4.56 12.78 -7.02
C PRO A 315 3.45 11.88 -6.47
N PHE A 316 2.77 12.35 -5.43
CA PHE A 316 1.65 11.65 -4.80
C PHE A 316 0.34 12.41 -4.94
N ARG A 317 0.36 13.73 -4.78
CA ARG A 317 -0.68 14.63 -5.25
C ARG A 317 -0.02 15.70 -6.08
N ALA A 318 -0.54 15.91 -7.28
CA ALA A 318 0.14 16.69 -8.30
C ALA A 318 0.30 18.16 -7.88
N ALA A 319 1.47 18.72 -8.19
CA ALA A 319 1.56 20.10 -8.65
C ALA A 319 0.73 20.23 -9.93
N SER A 320 0.28 21.44 -10.23
CA SER A 320 -0.44 21.83 -11.45
C SER A 320 -0.05 21.04 -12.71
N GLU A 321 -1.02 20.88 -13.61
CA GLU A 321 -0.85 20.39 -14.98
C GLU A 321 0.49 20.82 -15.61
N ALA A 322 1.14 19.87 -16.28
CA ALA A 322 2.44 19.94 -16.97
C ALA A 322 3.69 19.66 -16.11
N GLY A 323 4.14 18.40 -16.14
CA GLY A 323 5.57 18.11 -16.04
C GLY A 323 6.11 17.57 -14.70
N ALA A 324 5.28 17.08 -13.79
CA ALA A 324 5.80 16.41 -12.59
C ALA A 324 6.67 15.21 -13.03
N PRO A 325 7.96 15.14 -12.64
CA PRO A 325 8.82 14.03 -13.01
C PRO A 325 8.18 12.72 -12.57
N ALA A 326 7.95 11.83 -13.54
CA ALA A 326 7.72 10.43 -13.26
C ALA A 326 8.82 9.96 -12.31
N GLY A 327 8.49 9.02 -11.42
CA GLY A 327 9.47 8.42 -10.52
C GLY A 327 10.75 7.99 -11.22
N PRO A 328 11.79 7.61 -10.47
CA PRO A 328 13.14 7.39 -11.00
C PRO A 328 13.07 6.62 -12.32
N ALA A 329 13.62 7.21 -13.39
CA ALA A 329 13.61 6.59 -14.71
C ALA A 329 14.12 5.16 -14.54
N LEU A 330 13.29 4.19 -14.93
CA LEU A 330 13.71 2.81 -14.91
C LEU A 330 14.95 2.71 -15.80
N SER A 331 15.96 1.95 -15.36
CA SER A 331 17.08 1.67 -16.25
C SER A 331 16.54 1.09 -17.57
N PRO A 332 17.16 1.35 -18.73
CA PRO A 332 16.65 0.86 -20.01
C PRO A 332 16.39 -0.66 -20.02
N VAL A 333 17.16 -1.42 -19.23
CA VAL A 333 16.95 -2.85 -19.03
C VAL A 333 15.65 -3.14 -18.29
N LEU A 334 15.41 -2.49 -17.14
CA LEU A 334 14.19 -2.65 -16.36
C LEU A 334 12.96 -2.15 -17.11
N ALA A 335 13.07 -1.05 -17.85
CA ALA A 335 12.01 -0.54 -18.71
C ALA A 335 11.60 -1.57 -19.78
N ARG A 336 12.58 -2.15 -20.50
CA ARG A 336 12.31 -3.21 -21.49
C ARG A 336 11.68 -4.46 -20.85
N LEU A 337 12.13 -4.86 -19.66
CA LEU A 337 11.54 -5.99 -18.94
C LEU A 337 10.09 -5.70 -18.55
N PHE A 338 9.81 -4.52 -18.01
CA PHE A 338 8.45 -4.10 -17.67
C PHE A 338 7.54 -4.09 -18.91
N GLN A 339 8.03 -3.57 -20.04
CA GLN A 339 7.27 -3.57 -21.29
C GLN A 339 6.97 -4.99 -21.78
N ARG A 340 7.93 -5.93 -21.73
CA ARG A 340 7.69 -7.34 -22.09
C ARG A 340 6.66 -8.00 -21.20
N VAL A 341 6.71 -7.72 -19.89
CA VAL A 341 5.72 -8.21 -18.92
C VAL A 341 4.35 -7.64 -19.25
N LYS A 342 4.23 -6.32 -19.47
CA LYS A 342 2.97 -5.67 -19.86
C LYS A 342 2.44 -6.27 -21.17
N GLN A 343 3.27 -6.45 -22.19
CA GLN A 343 2.87 -7.09 -23.46
C GLN A 343 2.42 -8.54 -23.30
N SER A 344 2.95 -9.27 -22.32
CA SER A 344 2.53 -10.65 -22.06
C SER A 344 1.13 -10.72 -21.44
N PHE A 345 0.81 -9.80 -20.54
CA PHE A 345 -0.48 -9.75 -19.87
C PHE A 345 -1.55 -8.95 -20.62
N ASP A 346 -1.17 -7.89 -21.30
CA ASP A 346 -2.07 -6.98 -22.05
C ASP A 346 -1.44 -6.63 -23.41
N PRO A 347 -1.39 -7.60 -24.34
CA PRO A 347 -0.78 -7.40 -25.67
C PRO A 347 -1.52 -6.38 -26.53
N HIS A 348 -2.79 -6.11 -26.23
CA HIS A 348 -3.62 -5.15 -26.95
C HIS A 348 -3.59 -3.76 -26.32
N GLY A 349 -2.96 -3.60 -25.15
CA GLY A 349 -2.90 -2.32 -24.44
C GLY A 349 -4.29 -1.81 -24.07
N ILE A 350 -5.23 -2.72 -23.74
CA ILE A 350 -6.61 -2.33 -23.41
C ILE A 350 -6.75 -1.93 -21.94
N PHE A 351 -5.82 -2.28 -21.05
CA PHE A 351 -5.96 -1.97 -19.63
C PHE A 351 -5.20 -0.71 -19.23
N ASN A 352 -5.95 0.29 -18.73
CA ASN A 352 -5.43 1.50 -18.10
C ASN A 352 -4.27 2.15 -18.89
N SER A 353 -4.35 2.09 -20.23
CA SER A 353 -3.23 2.29 -21.17
C SER A 353 -2.67 3.71 -21.27
N SER A 354 -3.23 4.62 -20.49
CA SER A 354 -2.74 5.98 -20.31
C SER A 354 -1.67 6.14 -19.24
N ARG A 355 -1.34 5.08 -18.53
CA ARG A 355 -0.30 5.11 -17.50
C ARG A 355 1.05 4.71 -18.08
N ARG A 356 1.76 5.67 -18.67
CA ARG A 356 3.18 5.48 -19.03
C ARG A 356 4.01 5.46 -17.75
N PHE A 357 4.33 4.28 -17.25
CA PHE A 357 5.45 4.10 -16.34
C PHE A 357 6.73 4.39 -17.13
N GLY A 358 7.30 5.59 -16.96
CA GLY A 358 8.70 5.87 -17.32
C GLY A 358 9.02 5.96 -18.81
N ASP A 359 8.12 6.48 -19.64
CA ASP A 359 8.51 7.03 -20.96
C ASP A 359 8.60 8.56 -20.83
N SER A 360 9.69 9.02 -20.25
CA SER A 360 10.24 10.38 -20.38
C SER A 360 11.74 10.29 -20.18
#